data_AF-A0A531KEP1-F1
#
_entry.id   AF-A0A531KEP1-F1
#
_cell.length_a   1.000
_cell.length_b   1.000
_cell.length_c   1.000
_cell.angle_alpha   90.00
_cell.angle_beta   90.00
_cell.angle_gamma   90.00
#
_symmetry.space_group_name_H-M   'P 1'
#
loop_
_entity.id
_entity.type
_entity.pdbx_description
1 polymer ?
#
loop_
_entity_poly.entity_id
_entity_poly.type
_entity_poly.pdbx_seq_one_letter_code
_entity_poly.pdbx_strand_id
1 'polypeptide(L)'
;RMVLARDRMGVRPLFYTSKDGVLYFASEIKALLKVPGVSAEIDPIALDQIFTLWAPIAPRTAFRNIHELEPASMMIATPGQVTVKRYWQLDYPHRDAPSKLTNEDDAAEELQALLSDAVRLRMRADVPVGSYLSGGLDSSLVSALAAGMT
;
A
#
# COMPACT_ATOMS: atom_id res chain seq x y z
N ARG A 1 -24.62 6.09 -2.34
CA ARG A 1 -23.51 5.93 -1.36
C ARG A 1 -22.46 5.05 -2.01
N MET A 2 -21.20 5.47 -1.99
CA MET A 2 -20.06 4.73 -2.54
C MET A 2 -19.04 4.50 -1.42
N VAL A 3 -18.39 3.34 -1.43
CA VAL A 3 -17.31 2.98 -0.51
C VAL A 3 -16.08 2.64 -1.32
N LEU A 4 -14.97 3.30 -1.04
CA LEU A 4 -13.66 3.00 -1.60
C LEU A 4 -12.76 2.56 -0.45
N ALA A 5 -12.03 1.46 -0.58
CA ALA A 5 -11.15 0.97 0.46
C ALA A 5 -9.77 0.67 -0.12
N ARG A 6 -8.72 1.09 0.60
CA ARG A 6 -7.33 0.77 0.28
C ARG A 6 -6.83 -0.30 1.25
N ASP A 7 -6.05 -1.25 0.74
CA ASP A 7 -5.53 -2.36 1.53
C ASP A 7 -4.64 -1.91 2.70
N ARG A 8 -4.38 -2.82 3.64
CA ARG A 8 -3.69 -2.53 4.91
C ARG A 8 -2.33 -1.86 4.73
N MET A 9 -1.59 -2.25 3.68
CA MET A 9 -0.22 -1.78 3.43
C MET A 9 -0.15 -0.78 2.28
N GLY A 10 -1.28 -0.44 1.65
CA GLY A 10 -1.33 0.49 0.53
C GLY A 10 -0.72 -0.04 -0.77
N VAL A 11 -0.62 -1.36 -0.94
CA VAL A 11 0.01 -1.99 -2.12
C VAL A 11 -0.73 -1.63 -3.41
N ARG A 12 -2.07 -1.56 -3.37
CA ARG A 12 -2.88 -1.14 -4.52
C ARG A 12 -3.13 0.37 -4.42
N PRO A 13 -2.67 1.17 -5.39
CA PRO A 13 -2.91 2.60 -5.37
C PRO A 13 -4.39 2.94 -5.53
N LEU A 14 -4.83 3.99 -4.84
CA LEU A 14 -6.17 4.53 -4.96
C LEU A 14 -6.09 6.05 -4.83
N PHE A 15 -6.17 6.73 -5.98
CA PHE A 15 -6.10 8.18 -6.07
C PHE A 15 -7.49 8.77 -6.22
N TYR A 16 -7.66 10.00 -5.76
CA TYR A 16 -8.90 10.74 -5.90
C TYR A 16 -8.70 12.25 -5.99
N THR A 17 -9.68 12.93 -6.56
CA THR A 17 -9.77 14.40 -6.57
C THR A 17 -11.25 14.81 -6.50
N SER A 18 -11.51 16.01 -6.01
CA SER A 18 -12.84 16.59 -5.96
C SER A 18 -12.87 17.83 -6.86
N LYS A 19 -13.77 17.84 -7.84
CA LYS A 19 -13.91 18.94 -8.79
C LYS A 19 -15.40 19.20 -9.02
N ASP A 20 -15.81 20.45 -8.85
CA ASP A 20 -17.18 20.92 -9.10
C ASP A 20 -18.26 20.06 -8.40
N GLY A 21 -17.98 19.65 -7.16
CA GLY A 21 -18.88 18.81 -6.35
C GLY A 21 -18.89 17.33 -6.72
N VAL A 22 -18.07 16.89 -7.68
CA VAL A 22 -17.95 15.50 -8.12
C VAL A 22 -16.64 14.91 -7.60
N LEU A 23 -16.74 13.72 -7.00
CA LEU A 23 -15.60 12.91 -6.60
C LEU A 23 -15.17 12.01 -7.75
N TYR A 24 -13.92 12.17 -8.19
CA TYR A 24 -13.27 11.29 -9.17
C TYR A 24 -12.25 10.42 -8.46
N PHE A 25 -12.15 9.15 -8.83
CA PHE A 25 -11.16 8.23 -8.27
C PHE A 25 -10.63 7.28 -9.35
N ALA A 26 -9.39 6.81 -9.19
CA ALA A 26 -8.74 5.87 -10.10
C ALA A 26 -7.57 5.16 -9.42
N SER A 27 -7.16 4.01 -9.94
CA SER A 27 -5.92 3.34 -9.54
C SER A 27 -4.66 3.98 -10.13
N GLU A 28 -4.81 4.94 -11.05
CA GLU A 28 -3.70 5.66 -11.69
C GLU A 28 -4.03 7.14 -11.88
N ILE A 29 -3.09 8.02 -11.54
CA ILE A 29 -3.25 9.48 -11.63
C ILE A 29 -3.54 9.94 -13.06
N LYS A 30 -2.95 9.29 -14.07
CA LYS A 30 -3.13 9.67 -15.49
C LYS A 30 -4.59 9.63 -15.95
N ALA A 31 -5.44 8.82 -15.30
CA ALA A 31 -6.87 8.79 -15.55
C ALA A 31 -7.57 10.04 -14.99
N LEU A 32 -7.19 10.48 -13.78
CA LEU A 32 -7.72 11.71 -13.17
C LEU A 32 -7.32 12.96 -13.94
N LEU A 33 -6.13 12.97 -14.56
CA LEU A 33 -5.67 14.06 -15.44
C LEU A 33 -6.49 14.19 -16.73
N LYS A 34 -7.40 13.25 -17.04
CA LYS A 34 -8.35 13.38 -18.16
C LYS A 34 -9.62 14.13 -17.78
N VAL A 35 -9.84 14.39 -16.49
CA VAL A 35 -10.99 15.16 -16.01
C VAL A 35 -10.78 16.65 -16.33
N PRO A 36 -11.73 17.33 -16.99
CA PRO A 36 -11.63 18.75 -17.28
C PRO A 36 -11.35 19.59 -16.03
N GLY A 37 -10.35 20.48 -16.12
CA GLY A 37 -9.97 21.37 -15.02
C GLY A 37 -9.16 20.72 -13.89
N VAL A 38 -8.73 19.46 -14.04
CA VAL A 38 -7.67 18.83 -13.25
C VAL A 38 -6.36 18.95 -14.04
N SER A 39 -5.32 19.51 -13.43
CA SER A 39 -4.02 19.77 -14.06
C SER A 39 -2.89 19.02 -13.36
N ALA A 40 -1.84 18.73 -14.12
CA ALA A 40 -0.60 18.15 -13.61
C ALA A 40 0.30 19.25 -13.00
N GLU A 41 -0.20 19.95 -11.98
CA GLU A 41 0.56 20.99 -11.28
C GLU A 41 1.40 20.36 -10.17
N ILE A 42 2.72 20.53 -10.20
CA ILE A 42 3.61 19.95 -9.19
C ILE A 42 3.34 20.53 -7.81
N ASP A 43 3.30 19.67 -6.79
CA ASP A 43 3.27 20.06 -5.39
C ASP A 43 4.71 20.19 -4.84
N PRO A 44 5.19 21.41 -4.49
CA PRO A 44 6.54 21.59 -3.97
C PRO A 44 6.81 20.82 -2.67
N ILE A 45 5.79 20.58 -1.84
CA ILE A 45 5.95 19.79 -0.60
C ILE A 45 6.11 18.32 -0.94
N ALA A 46 5.39 17.82 -1.95
CA ALA A 46 5.58 16.46 -2.43
C ALA A 46 6.98 16.28 -3.05
N LEU A 47 7.47 17.30 -3.74
CA LEU A 47 8.81 17.30 -4.31
C LEU A 47 9.89 17.25 -3.22
N ASP A 48 9.74 18.04 -2.16
CA ASP A 48 10.57 17.96 -0.96
C ASP A 48 10.54 16.55 -0.35
N GLN A 49 9.35 15.98 -0.14
CA GLN A 49 9.20 14.61 0.34
C GLN A 49 9.86 13.58 -0.57
N ILE A 50 9.78 13.72 -1.89
CA ILE A 50 10.46 12.81 -2.83
C ILE A 50 11.98 12.88 -2.64
N PHE A 51 12.55 14.09 -2.50
CA PHE A 51 13.98 14.24 -2.33
C PHE A 51 14.48 13.88 -0.92
N THR A 52 13.62 13.89 0.09
CA THR A 52 13.97 13.50 1.46
C THR A 52 13.66 12.04 1.78
N LEU A 53 12.52 11.52 1.32
CA LEU A 53 11.91 10.25 1.72
C LEU A 53 11.74 9.27 0.55
N TRP A 54 12.22 9.62 -0.65
CA TRP A 54 12.09 8.83 -1.89
C TRP A 54 10.67 8.67 -2.46
N ALA A 55 9.66 9.19 -1.77
CA ALA A 55 8.27 9.17 -2.23
C ALA A 55 7.43 10.28 -1.56
N PRO A 56 6.33 10.73 -2.20
CA PRO A 56 5.30 11.51 -1.50
C PRO A 56 4.67 10.67 -0.39
N ILE A 57 4.27 11.32 0.70
CA ILE A 57 3.56 10.67 1.80
C ILE A 57 2.07 10.93 1.63
N ALA A 58 1.28 9.85 1.57
CA ALA A 58 -0.17 9.93 1.54
C ALA A 58 -0.69 10.83 2.70
N PRO A 59 -1.70 11.67 2.46
CA PRO A 59 -2.55 11.69 1.27
C PRO A 59 -1.99 12.48 0.07
N ARG A 60 -0.76 12.99 0.14
CA ARG A 60 -0.18 13.81 -0.92
C ARG A 60 0.26 12.95 -2.10
N THR A 61 0.24 13.53 -3.30
CA THR A 61 0.89 12.99 -4.50
C THR A 61 1.85 14.02 -5.07
N ALA A 62 2.60 13.68 -6.13
CA ALA A 62 3.45 14.64 -6.83
C ALA A 62 2.67 15.84 -7.41
N PHE A 63 1.34 15.73 -7.53
CA PHE A 63 0.48 16.75 -8.12
C PHE A 63 -0.46 17.38 -7.09
N ARG A 64 -0.62 18.70 -7.16
CA ARG A 64 -1.60 19.44 -6.36
C ARG A 64 -3.01 18.94 -6.67
N ASN A 65 -3.86 18.94 -5.65
CA ASN A 65 -5.29 18.59 -5.72
C ASN A 65 -5.59 17.15 -6.15
N ILE A 66 -4.58 16.30 -6.34
CA ILE A 66 -4.72 14.85 -6.51
C ILE A 66 -4.18 14.20 -5.25
N HIS A 67 -5.03 13.43 -4.58
CA HIS A 67 -4.74 12.82 -3.30
C HIS A 67 -4.69 11.30 -3.45
N GLU A 68 -3.89 10.65 -2.63
CA GLU A 68 -3.90 9.20 -2.48
C GLU A 68 -4.65 8.83 -1.19
N LEU A 69 -5.58 7.87 -1.23
CA LEU A 69 -6.20 7.39 -0.01
C LEU A 69 -5.14 6.72 0.86
N GLU A 70 -5.04 7.05 2.15
CA GLU A 70 -4.03 6.45 3.02
C GLU A 70 -4.20 4.91 3.11
N PRO A 71 -3.11 4.16 3.37
CA PRO A 71 -3.19 2.74 3.67
C PRO A 71 -4.22 2.44 4.77
N ALA A 72 -4.81 1.25 4.71
CA ALA A 72 -5.74 0.76 5.71
C ALA A 72 -6.94 1.68 5.99
N SER A 73 -7.34 2.47 5.00
CA SER A 73 -8.43 3.43 5.13
C SER A 73 -9.56 3.17 4.14
N MET A 74 -10.76 3.53 4.56
CA MET A 74 -11.96 3.52 3.72
C MET A 74 -12.53 4.93 3.60
N MET A 75 -12.89 5.30 2.38
CA MET A 75 -13.63 6.50 2.06
C MET A 75 -15.10 6.15 1.86
N ILE A 76 -16.00 6.87 2.52
CA ILE A 76 -17.44 6.77 2.35
C ILE A 76 -17.93 8.09 1.73
N ALA A 77 -18.41 8.00 0.50
CA ALA A 77 -18.93 9.13 -0.25
C ALA A 77 -20.46 9.06 -0.38
N THR A 78 -21.12 10.15 0.00
CA THR A 78 -22.53 10.44 -0.20
C THR A 78 -22.68 11.80 -0.89
N PRO A 79 -23.84 12.14 -1.46
CA PRO A 79 -24.04 13.47 -2.03
C PRO A 79 -23.67 14.56 -1.01
N GLY A 80 -22.74 15.44 -1.38
CA GLY A 80 -22.27 16.56 -0.54
C GLY A 80 -21.36 16.19 0.64
N GLN A 81 -21.03 14.92 0.86
CA GLN A 81 -20.20 14.51 2.00
C GLN A 81 -19.25 13.37 1.65
N VAL A 82 -17.98 13.53 2.03
CA VAL A 82 -16.96 12.50 1.93
C VAL A 82 -16.32 12.37 3.31
N THR A 83 -16.27 11.14 3.84
CA THR A 83 -15.58 10.83 5.09
C THR A 83 -14.53 9.76 4.85
N VAL A 84 -13.38 9.88 5.52
CA VAL A 84 -12.31 8.89 5.49
C VAL A 84 -12.13 8.33 6.89
N LYS A 85 -12.07 7.01 7.01
CA LYS A 85 -11.83 6.31 8.27
C LYS A 85 -10.78 5.24 8.08
N ARG A 86 -9.74 5.28 8.91
CA ARG A 86 -8.77 4.20 9.05
C ARG A 86 -9.44 3.00 9.75
N TYR A 87 -9.37 1.83 9.13
CA TYR A 87 -9.97 0.60 9.65
C TYR A 87 -8.93 -0.35 10.27
N TRP A 88 -7.65 -0.12 10.02
CA TRP A 88 -6.56 -0.93 10.57
C TRP A 88 -5.30 -0.08 10.72
N GLN A 89 -4.43 -0.42 11.67
CA GLN A 89 -3.11 0.15 11.83
C GLN A 89 -2.17 -0.94 12.34
N LEU A 90 -0.88 -0.85 11.99
CA LEU A 90 0.10 -1.75 12.59
C LEU A 90 0.21 -1.43 14.09
N ASP A 91 0.23 -2.46 14.91
CA ASP A 91 0.43 -2.34 16.34
C ASP A 91 1.87 -2.75 16.66
N TYR A 92 2.65 -1.81 17.17
CA TYR A 92 4.03 -2.05 17.57
C TYR A 92 4.08 -2.15 19.10
N PRO A 93 4.63 -3.24 19.66
CA PRO A 93 4.79 -3.35 21.10
C PRO A 93 5.73 -2.24 21.60
N HIS A 94 5.50 -1.79 22.84
CA HIS A 94 6.45 -0.89 23.51
C HIS A 94 7.82 -1.54 23.61
N ARG A 95 8.90 -0.77 23.55
CA ARG A 95 10.28 -1.30 23.57
C ARG A 95 10.54 -2.22 24.77
N ASP A 96 9.94 -1.89 25.91
CA ASP A 96 10.10 -2.62 27.17
C ASP A 96 9.04 -3.72 27.37
N ALA A 97 8.17 -3.94 26.40
CA ALA A 97 7.20 -5.02 26.46
C ALA A 97 7.94 -6.37 26.37
N PRO A 98 7.56 -7.37 27.18
CA PRO A 98 8.17 -8.68 27.09
C PRO A 98 7.92 -9.27 25.69
N SER A 99 8.94 -9.92 25.13
CA SER A 99 8.77 -10.67 23.89
C SER A 99 7.67 -11.72 24.07
N LYS A 100 6.78 -11.82 23.09
CA LYS A 100 5.76 -12.88 23.06
C LYS A 100 6.39 -14.26 22.86
N LEU A 101 7.56 -14.30 22.23
CA LEU A 101 8.34 -15.51 21.96
C LEU A 101 9.60 -15.47 22.81
N THR A 102 9.76 -16.45 23.70
CA THR A 102 10.90 -16.56 24.61
C THR A 102 11.92 -17.59 24.15
N ASN A 103 11.60 -18.38 23.12
CA ASN A 103 12.45 -19.40 22.52
C ASN A 103 12.77 -19.02 21.06
N GLU A 104 14.04 -19.17 20.67
CA GLU A 104 14.49 -18.90 19.31
C GLU A 104 13.94 -19.92 18.31
N ASP A 105 13.89 -21.20 18.67
CA ASP A 105 13.38 -22.26 17.79
C ASP A 105 11.90 -22.02 17.44
N ASP A 106 11.07 -21.71 18.45
CA ASP A 106 9.66 -21.38 18.24
C ASP A 106 9.50 -20.15 17.31
N ALA A 107 10.38 -19.15 17.45
CA ALA A 107 10.36 -17.96 16.62
C ALA A 107 10.78 -18.24 15.18
N ALA A 108 11.77 -19.11 14.98
CA ALA A 108 12.21 -19.55 13.66
C ALA A 108 11.10 -20.34 12.95
N GLU A 109 10.43 -21.26 13.66
CA GLU A 109 9.29 -22.03 13.14
C GLU A 109 8.12 -21.12 12.76
N GLU A 110 7.74 -20.17 13.62
CA GLU A 110 6.65 -19.22 13.33
C GLU A 110 6.98 -18.34 12.13
N LEU A 111 8.21 -17.81 12.05
CA LEU A 111 8.67 -17.01 10.92
C LEU A 111 8.63 -17.82 9.62
N GLN A 112 9.13 -19.05 9.63
CA GLN A 112 9.12 -19.93 8.46
C GLN A 112 7.69 -20.21 8.00
N ALA A 113 6.77 -20.50 8.92
CA ALA A 113 5.37 -20.77 8.63
C ALA A 113 4.68 -19.53 8.00
N LEU A 114 4.83 -18.36 8.63
CA LEU A 114 4.23 -17.11 8.16
C LEU A 114 4.79 -16.68 6.80
N LEU A 115 6.10 -16.79 6.60
CA LEU A 115 6.74 -16.41 5.34
C LEU A 115 6.34 -17.37 4.22
N SER A 116 6.32 -18.68 4.50
CA SER A 116 5.87 -19.70 3.54
C SER A 116 4.42 -19.45 3.12
N ASP A 117 3.52 -19.17 4.07
CA ASP A 117 2.13 -18.86 3.74
C ASP A 117 2.00 -17.56 2.93
N ALA A 118 2.74 -16.51 3.30
CA ALA A 118 2.74 -15.23 2.60
C ALA A 118 3.21 -15.35 1.13
N VAL A 119 4.23 -16.19 0.87
CA VAL A 119 4.72 -16.51 -0.48
C VAL A 119 3.69 -17.33 -1.23
N ARG A 120 3.16 -18.41 -0.63
CA ARG A 120 2.14 -19.28 -1.22
C ARG A 120 0.90 -18.52 -1.68
N LEU A 121 0.42 -17.55 -0.88
CA LEU A 121 -0.71 -16.70 -1.25
C LEU A 121 -0.43 -15.85 -2.50
N ARG A 122 0.83 -15.45 -2.71
CA ARG A 122 1.27 -14.62 -3.86
C ARG A 122 1.65 -15.44 -5.09
N MET A 123 1.80 -16.77 -4.95
CA MET A 123 1.98 -17.70 -6.08
C MET A 123 0.66 -17.98 -6.84
N ARG A 124 -0.49 -17.54 -6.32
CA ARG A 124 -1.79 -17.68 -7.01
C ARG A 124 -1.87 -16.74 -8.20
N ALA A 125 -1.60 -17.25 -9.39
CA ALA A 125 -1.72 -16.53 -10.65
C ALA A 125 -2.38 -17.40 -11.72
N ASP A 126 -3.03 -16.75 -12.67
CA ASP A 126 -3.57 -17.32 -13.91
C ASP A 126 -2.52 -17.43 -15.03
N VAL A 127 -1.30 -16.97 -14.74
CA VAL A 127 -0.13 -16.95 -15.63
C VAL A 127 1.10 -17.48 -14.89
N PRO A 128 2.16 -17.91 -15.60
CA PRO A 128 3.43 -18.28 -14.96
C PRO A 128 3.97 -17.17 -14.05
N VAL A 129 4.45 -17.55 -12.87
CA VAL A 129 5.00 -16.63 -11.88
C VAL A 129 6.51 -16.53 -12.08
N GLY A 130 7.02 -15.30 -12.18
CA GLY A 130 8.45 -15.00 -12.13
C GLY A 130 8.87 -14.45 -10.77
N SER A 131 10.13 -14.65 -10.38
CA SER A 131 10.72 -14.05 -9.18
C SER A 131 11.88 -13.13 -9.54
N TYR A 132 11.96 -11.97 -8.88
CA TYR A 132 13.13 -11.10 -8.95
C TYR A 132 14.19 -11.59 -7.98
N LEU A 133 15.19 -12.30 -8.49
CA LEU A 133 16.29 -12.83 -7.69
C LEU A 133 17.50 -11.88 -7.70
N SER A 134 18.01 -11.59 -6.51
CA SER A 134 19.31 -10.93 -6.31
C SER A 134 20.22 -11.83 -5.45
N GLY A 135 21.45 -11.41 -5.18
CA GLY A 135 22.36 -12.11 -4.24
C GLY A 135 22.05 -11.88 -2.75
N GLY A 136 21.02 -11.10 -2.41
CA GLY A 136 20.63 -10.82 -1.02
C GLY A 136 19.79 -11.94 -0.38
N LEU A 137 19.80 -11.97 0.95
CA LEU A 137 19.06 -12.96 1.76
C LEU A 137 17.56 -12.95 1.43
N ASP A 138 16.92 -11.77 1.41
CA ASP A 138 15.47 -11.63 1.28
C ASP A 138 14.94 -12.19 -0.05
N SER A 139 15.50 -11.73 -1.17
CA SER A 139 15.07 -12.19 -2.50
C SER A 139 15.40 -13.67 -2.72
N SER A 140 16.50 -14.16 -2.15
CA SER A 140 16.90 -15.57 -2.28
C SER A 140 15.94 -16.46 -1.50
N LEU A 141 15.56 -16.05 -0.29
CA LEU A 141 14.62 -16.78 0.56
C LEU A 141 13.22 -16.83 -0.07
N VAL A 142 12.70 -15.69 -0.55
CA VAL A 142 11.41 -15.64 -1.25
C VAL A 142 11.42 -16.51 -2.50
N SER A 143 12.50 -16.47 -3.29
CA SER A 143 12.63 -17.28 -4.50
C SER A 143 12.74 -18.77 -4.19
N ALA A 144 13.48 -19.16 -3.15
CA ALA A 144 13.61 -20.55 -2.72
C ALA A 144 12.28 -21.12 -2.23
N LEU A 145 11.52 -20.35 -1.43
CA LEU A 145 10.19 -20.74 -0.98
C LEU A 145 9.22 -20.88 -2.16
N ALA A 146 9.22 -19.92 -3.09
CA ALA A 146 8.38 -19.96 -4.28
C ALA A 146 8.66 -21.18 -5.17
N ALA A 147 9.94 -21.53 -5.37
CA ALA A 147 10.34 -22.69 -6.16
C ALA A 147 9.90 -24.04 -5.54
N GLY A 148 9.74 -24.11 -4.21
CA GLY A 148 9.21 -25.29 -3.52
C GLY A 148 7.68 -25.44 -3.59
N MET A 149 6.97 -24.47 -4.17
CA MET A 149 5.50 -24.41 -4.21
C MET A 149 4.91 -24.66 -5.61
N THR A 150 5.76 -24.87 -6.61
CA THR A 150 5.36 -25.22 -7.98
C THR A 150 5.01 -26.68 -8.13
#